data_AF-A0A0V0RKQ9-F1
#
_entry.id   AF-A0A0V0RKQ9-F1
#
_cell.length_a   1.000
_cell.length_b   1.000
_cell.length_c   1.000
_cell.angle_alpha   90.00
_cell.angle_beta   90.00
_cell.angle_gamma   90.00
#
_symmetry.space_group_name_H-M   'P 1'
#
loop_
_entity.id
_entity.type
_entity.pdbx_description
1 polymer ?
#
loop_
_entity_poly.entity_id
_entity_poly.type
_entity_poly.pdbx_seq_one_letter_code
_entity_poly.pdbx_strand_id
1 'polypeptide(L)'
;MLYYAYWMDFCFMLLFSEIFSSYIKMVVVYKAPAQNMGKALTAGRPPVAWQNTPDLTQANNHAVFKPLEHVIAVNPTNKFIAYNNIPPDVPKVKTKSNSKGVLMMNPGAQDEASWIVHTVPGFPKALTGYVFPPAEIQKGHLFICLTIKESEIDAIAMALRIATPLIYHNDIPDDPARPNLKKLVNGESRLTPPLTVTRQISTAAAPGLKVTIYSKSEKSKYEIYRRVLVKKLKTSIKVWTTRDKTLKSDCRILNRNIKLVTSPITISDHASSLESDVSQWLISEPGNKFCVIDKPYHDLAGRNGHAVVKSLEHVTMADNTNKFIAYNNIPPDIPKVKTKSNSKGVLMMNPGVTDEASWIVHTIPGFPKALTGYVFPPAEIQKGHLFICLTIKESEIDAIAMALRIATPLIYHNDIPDDPARPNLKKLVDGESRLTPPLTVTRQISTAAAPGLTVTIYSKGEKSKYEIYRKVLVKKLKTGIKVWTTRDKILKSDCRILNRNIKLVTSPITIGDHASSLESDVSHWLISDPGNKFCAVDKPYHLGICRMRKKFLSVLFINNV
;
A
#
# COMPACT_ATOMS: atom_id res chain seq x y z
N MET A 1 -1.58 30.90 -11.34
CA MET A 1 -2.39 30.68 -10.12
C MET A 1 -3.30 29.47 -10.37
N LEU A 2 -2.80 28.25 -10.11
CA LEU A 2 -3.54 26.99 -10.33
C LEU A 2 -3.45 26.16 -9.05
N TYR A 3 -4.40 26.42 -8.15
CA TYR A 3 -4.61 25.60 -6.96
C TYR A 3 -5.23 24.28 -7.40
N TYR A 4 -4.40 23.24 -7.60
CA TYR A 4 -4.90 21.87 -7.68
C TYR A 4 -5.35 21.47 -6.27
N ALA A 5 -6.67 21.32 -6.12
CA ALA A 5 -7.34 20.96 -4.88
C ALA A 5 -6.79 19.62 -4.34
N TYR A 6 -6.08 19.72 -3.22
CA TYR A 6 -5.60 18.62 -2.40
C TYR A 6 -6.78 17.72 -1.99
N TRP A 7 -6.71 16.43 -2.32
CA TRP A 7 -7.73 15.45 -1.98
C TRP A 7 -7.68 15.14 -0.48
N MET A 8 -8.68 15.67 0.21
CA MET A 8 -8.95 15.60 1.65
C MET A 8 -9.02 14.14 2.15
N ASP A 9 -8.28 13.83 3.23
CA ASP A 9 -8.14 12.48 3.75
C ASP A 9 -8.97 12.23 5.01
N PHE A 10 -10.13 11.60 4.87
CA PHE A 10 -10.96 11.17 5.99
C PHE A 10 -11.28 9.65 5.86
N CYS A 11 -11.57 8.98 6.97
CA CYS A 11 -11.94 7.57 6.96
C CYS A 11 -12.71 7.20 8.23
N PHE A 12 -13.83 6.48 8.08
CA PHE A 12 -14.67 5.93 9.12
C PHE A 12 -14.69 4.41 9.03
N MET A 13 -14.37 3.74 10.14
CA MET A 13 -14.17 2.30 10.15
C MET A 13 -14.80 1.62 11.34
N LEU A 14 -15.50 0.52 11.06
CA LEU A 14 -16.20 -0.30 12.04
C LEU A 14 -15.59 -1.69 12.17
N LEU A 15 -14.92 -1.96 13.27
CA LEU A 15 -14.24 -3.24 13.53
C LEU A 15 -14.95 -4.03 14.62
N PHE A 16 -15.26 -5.31 14.36
CA PHE A 16 -15.81 -6.21 15.37
C PHE A 16 -15.05 -7.54 15.39
N SER A 17 -15.00 -8.18 16.56
CA SER A 17 -14.21 -9.38 16.81
C SER A 17 -15.00 -10.69 16.81
N GLU A 18 -16.33 -10.65 16.96
CA GLU A 18 -17.17 -11.84 17.15
C GLU A 18 -18.55 -11.63 16.50
N ILE A 19 -19.01 -12.54 15.63
CA ILE A 19 -20.33 -12.44 14.96
C ILE A 19 -21.33 -13.48 15.51
N PHE A 20 -20.86 -14.46 16.29
CA PHE A 20 -21.50 -15.77 16.43
C PHE A 20 -22.19 -16.03 17.78
N SER A 21 -22.60 -14.99 18.49
CA SER A 21 -23.34 -15.15 19.75
C SER A 21 -24.85 -15.03 19.50
N SER A 22 -25.63 -15.94 20.09
CA SER A 22 -27.09 -16.05 19.92
C SER A 22 -27.90 -14.86 20.42
N TYR A 23 -27.26 -13.91 21.10
CA TYR A 23 -27.91 -12.74 21.67
C TYR A 23 -27.65 -11.46 20.87
N ILE A 24 -26.78 -11.47 19.85
CA ILE A 24 -26.41 -10.27 19.10
C ILE A 24 -27.48 -9.95 18.04
N LYS A 25 -28.08 -8.76 18.10
CA LYS A 25 -28.94 -8.22 17.04
C LYS A 25 -28.10 -7.40 16.04
N MET A 26 -27.41 -8.10 15.14
CA MET A 26 -26.64 -7.51 14.02
C MET A 26 -26.92 -8.27 12.74
N VAL A 27 -26.99 -7.55 11.61
CA VAL A 27 -27.01 -8.14 10.28
C VAL A 27 -26.00 -7.45 9.38
N VAL A 28 -25.24 -8.24 8.61
CA VAL A 28 -24.43 -7.77 7.49
C VAL A 28 -25.11 -8.21 6.20
N VAL A 29 -25.37 -7.29 5.27
CA VAL A 29 -25.98 -7.63 3.98
C VAL A 29 -25.03 -7.25 2.86
N TYR A 30 -24.72 -8.22 1.99
CA TYR A 30 -23.95 -8.02 0.78
C TYR A 30 -24.88 -8.12 -0.43
N LYS A 31 -25.05 -7.03 -1.17
CA LYS A 31 -25.71 -7.05 -2.48
C LYS A 31 -24.62 -7.23 -3.53
N ALA A 32 -24.64 -8.34 -4.25
CA ALA A 32 -23.67 -8.55 -5.32
C ALA A 32 -24.01 -7.69 -6.56
N PRO A 33 -23.03 -7.43 -7.45
CA PRO A 33 -23.25 -6.73 -8.70
C PRO A 33 -24.25 -7.47 -9.59
N ALA A 34 -25.13 -6.71 -10.28
CA ALA A 34 -26.17 -7.22 -11.17
C ALA A 34 -27.17 -8.21 -10.51
N GLN A 35 -27.20 -8.30 -9.18
CA GLN A 35 -28.16 -9.10 -8.42
C GLN A 35 -29.14 -8.21 -7.66
N ASN A 36 -30.43 -8.51 -7.77
CA ASN A 36 -31.47 -7.85 -6.97
C ASN A 36 -31.55 -8.45 -5.56
N MET A 37 -31.31 -9.76 -5.45
CA MET A 37 -31.19 -10.45 -4.17
C MET A 37 -29.79 -10.22 -3.57
N GLY A 38 -29.74 -10.05 -2.26
CA GLY A 38 -28.50 -10.01 -1.49
C GLY A 38 -28.25 -11.31 -0.73
N LYS A 39 -27.11 -11.32 -0.04
CA LYS A 39 -26.75 -12.31 0.97
C LYS A 39 -26.72 -11.62 2.32
N ALA A 40 -27.50 -12.11 3.28
CA ALA A 40 -27.48 -11.63 4.66
C ALA A 40 -26.74 -12.62 5.56
N LEU A 41 -25.91 -12.08 6.43
CA LEU A 41 -25.26 -12.77 7.53
C LEU A 41 -25.84 -12.20 8.83
N THR A 42 -26.75 -12.96 9.44
CA THR A 42 -27.40 -12.59 10.70
C THR A 42 -26.65 -13.23 11.85
N ALA A 43 -26.35 -12.45 12.90
CA ALA A 43 -25.73 -13.01 14.10
C ALA A 43 -26.67 -14.04 14.77
N GLY A 44 -26.13 -15.17 15.21
CA GLY A 44 -26.93 -16.30 15.70
C GLY A 44 -26.08 -17.48 16.16
N ARG A 45 -26.74 -18.61 16.50
CA ARG A 45 -26.03 -19.85 16.89
C ARG A 45 -25.27 -20.43 15.68
N PRO A 46 -24.01 -20.84 15.83
CA PRO A 46 -23.27 -21.53 14.77
C PRO A 46 -23.97 -22.82 14.29
N PRO A 47 -23.82 -23.18 13.00
CA PRO A 47 -23.08 -22.47 11.96
C PRO A 47 -23.88 -21.27 11.42
N VAL A 48 -23.29 -20.08 11.49
CA VAL A 48 -23.85 -18.88 10.86
C VAL A 48 -23.36 -18.85 9.41
N ALA A 49 -24.29 -18.88 8.47
CA ALA A 49 -24.01 -18.89 7.04
C ALA A 49 -24.70 -17.71 6.34
N TRP A 50 -24.17 -17.32 5.18
CA TRP A 50 -24.83 -16.36 4.31
C TRP A 50 -26.14 -16.94 3.78
N GLN A 51 -27.23 -16.19 3.92
CA GLN A 51 -28.57 -16.58 3.50
C GLN A 51 -29.10 -15.62 2.44
N ASN A 52 -29.97 -16.10 1.54
CA ASN A 52 -30.63 -15.24 0.56
C ASN A 52 -31.53 -14.22 1.24
N THR A 53 -31.46 -12.97 0.79
CA THR A 53 -32.49 -11.98 1.10
C THR A 53 -33.60 -12.02 0.04
N PRO A 54 -34.82 -11.55 0.37
CA PRO A 54 -35.74 -11.06 -0.64
C PRO A 54 -35.10 -9.97 -1.51
N ASP A 55 -35.74 -9.63 -2.65
CA ASP A 55 -35.29 -8.56 -3.55
C ASP A 55 -35.10 -7.25 -2.78
N LEU A 56 -33.85 -6.75 -2.74
CA LEU A 56 -33.44 -5.55 -2.02
C LEU A 56 -33.90 -4.25 -2.72
N THR A 57 -34.36 -4.32 -3.96
CA THR A 57 -34.83 -3.16 -4.73
C THR A 57 -36.29 -2.81 -4.43
N GLN A 58 -37.00 -3.70 -3.74
CA GLN A 58 -38.42 -3.57 -3.41
C GLN A 58 -38.62 -3.35 -1.91
N ALA A 59 -39.75 -2.77 -1.53
CA ALA A 59 -40.18 -2.58 -0.15
C ALA A 59 -40.65 -3.90 0.51
N ASN A 60 -39.83 -4.95 0.40
CA ASN A 60 -40.11 -6.25 0.97
C ASN A 60 -39.56 -6.30 2.40
N ASN A 61 -40.16 -7.10 3.29
CA ASN A 61 -39.78 -7.21 4.71
C ASN A 61 -38.40 -7.91 4.91
N HIS A 62 -37.34 -7.33 4.33
CA HIS A 62 -35.97 -7.81 4.33
C HIS A 62 -35.08 -6.97 5.27
N ALA A 63 -33.88 -7.46 5.54
CA ALA A 63 -32.97 -6.90 6.55
C ALA A 63 -32.52 -5.44 6.33
N VAL A 64 -32.63 -4.89 5.12
CA VAL A 64 -32.35 -3.46 4.84
C VAL A 64 -33.59 -2.56 4.98
N PHE A 65 -34.75 -2.98 4.45
CA PHE A 65 -35.99 -2.20 4.45
C PHE A 65 -36.58 -2.07 5.85
N LYS A 66 -36.65 -3.19 6.59
CA LYS A 66 -37.35 -3.22 7.87
C LYS A 66 -36.75 -2.22 8.89
N PRO A 67 -35.42 -2.14 9.08
CA PRO A 67 -34.82 -1.11 9.94
C PRO A 67 -35.01 0.34 9.44
N LEU A 68 -35.30 0.53 8.15
CA LEU A 68 -35.47 1.85 7.54
C LEU A 68 -36.93 2.29 7.47
N GLU A 69 -37.90 1.51 7.94
CA GLU A 69 -39.33 1.83 7.81
C GLU A 69 -39.69 3.21 8.38
N HIS A 70 -39.04 3.61 9.47
CA HIS A 70 -39.20 4.93 10.12
C HIS A 70 -38.30 6.03 9.55
N VAL A 71 -37.41 5.67 8.64
CA VAL A 71 -36.53 6.61 7.92
C VAL A 71 -37.17 7.02 6.60
N ILE A 72 -37.90 6.09 5.96
CA ILE A 72 -38.57 6.30 4.66
C ILE A 72 -40.00 6.83 4.80
N ALA A 73 -40.62 6.71 5.99
CA ALA A 73 -41.97 7.19 6.27
C ALA A 73 -42.00 7.87 7.64
N VAL A 74 -42.90 8.85 7.80
CA VAL A 74 -43.05 9.60 9.05
C VAL A 74 -43.47 8.65 10.17
N ASN A 75 -42.75 8.70 11.29
CA ASN A 75 -43.12 8.01 12.51
C ASN A 75 -43.08 9.02 13.69
N PRO A 76 -44.09 9.02 14.59
CA PRO A 76 -44.15 10.00 15.67
C PRO A 76 -43.11 9.77 16.77
N THR A 77 -42.70 8.51 17.00
CA THR A 77 -41.82 8.13 18.11
C THR A 77 -40.36 8.01 17.72
N ASN A 78 -40.06 7.53 16.52
CA ASN A 78 -38.68 7.33 16.05
C ASN A 78 -38.09 8.61 15.44
N LYS A 79 -36.83 8.90 15.80
CA LYS A 79 -36.02 10.03 15.31
C LYS A 79 -34.70 9.54 14.77
N PHE A 80 -34.14 10.20 13.77
CA PHE A 80 -32.92 9.79 13.09
C PHE A 80 -32.09 10.94 12.50
N ILE A 81 -30.81 10.62 12.30
CA ILE A 81 -29.87 11.39 11.49
C ILE A 81 -29.52 10.54 10.28
N ALA A 82 -29.63 11.11 9.08
CA ALA A 82 -29.16 10.50 7.86
C ALA A 82 -27.99 11.29 7.27
N TYR A 83 -26.93 10.57 6.91
CA TYR A 83 -25.72 11.16 6.34
C TYR A 83 -25.26 10.39 5.11
N ASN A 84 -24.85 11.12 4.07
CA ASN A 84 -24.35 10.53 2.83
C ASN A 84 -23.55 11.58 2.05
N ASN A 85 -22.43 11.18 1.45
CA ASN A 85 -21.62 12.05 0.63
C ASN A 85 -22.22 12.37 -0.74
N ILE A 86 -23.16 11.53 -1.19
CA ILE A 86 -24.00 11.74 -2.37
C ILE A 86 -25.44 11.53 -1.88
N PRO A 87 -26.05 12.53 -1.23
CA PRO A 87 -27.41 12.40 -0.73
C PRO A 87 -28.42 12.26 -1.87
N PRO A 88 -29.58 11.65 -1.62
CA PRO A 88 -30.68 11.60 -2.59
C PRO A 88 -31.12 13.00 -2.99
N ASP A 89 -31.43 13.22 -4.27
CA ASP A 89 -32.09 14.44 -4.77
C ASP A 89 -31.35 15.77 -4.48
N VAL A 90 -30.08 15.70 -4.04
CA VAL A 90 -29.23 16.88 -3.83
C VAL A 90 -28.15 16.92 -4.94
N PRO A 91 -28.05 18.01 -5.72
CA PRO A 91 -27.01 18.18 -6.73
C PRO A 91 -25.60 18.11 -6.11
N LYS A 92 -24.64 17.52 -6.84
CA LYS A 92 -23.24 17.25 -6.43
C LYS A 92 -22.66 18.26 -5.43
N VAL A 93 -22.81 17.97 -4.13
CA VAL A 93 -22.22 18.77 -3.05
C VAL A 93 -20.78 18.33 -2.84
N LYS A 94 -19.88 19.29 -2.65
CA LYS A 94 -18.52 18.98 -2.20
C LYS A 94 -18.56 18.57 -0.73
N THR A 95 -18.25 17.31 -0.47
CA THR A 95 -18.25 16.75 0.88
C THR A 95 -16.83 16.49 1.36
N LYS A 96 -16.63 16.56 2.69
CA LYS A 96 -15.35 16.27 3.35
C LYS A 96 -15.19 14.79 3.70
N SER A 97 -16.25 14.01 3.44
CA SER A 97 -16.44 12.64 3.88
C SER A 97 -17.25 11.87 2.85
N ASN A 98 -16.89 10.61 2.64
CA ASN A 98 -17.55 9.54 1.90
C ASN A 98 -18.43 8.64 2.79
N SER A 99 -18.45 8.85 4.11
CA SER A 99 -19.27 8.04 5.02
C SER A 99 -20.74 8.13 4.66
N LYS A 100 -21.47 7.02 4.79
CA LYS A 100 -22.91 6.95 4.58
C LYS A 100 -23.56 6.08 5.64
N GLY A 101 -24.75 6.47 6.08
CA GLY A 101 -25.46 5.74 7.10
C GLY A 101 -26.64 6.49 7.71
N VAL A 102 -27.29 5.81 8.64
CA VAL A 102 -28.43 6.33 9.39
C VAL A 102 -28.26 5.93 10.86
N LEU A 103 -28.33 6.91 11.75
CA LEU A 103 -28.37 6.71 13.20
C LEU A 103 -29.77 7.05 13.68
N MET A 104 -30.45 6.12 14.33
CA MET A 104 -31.85 6.30 14.76
C MET A 104 -32.07 5.84 16.19
N MET A 105 -33.09 6.41 16.82
CA MET A 105 -33.50 6.11 18.18
C MET A 105 -34.98 6.39 18.41
N ASN A 106 -35.56 5.74 19.41
CA ASN A 106 -36.84 6.13 19.99
C ASN A 106 -36.61 6.87 21.31
N PRO A 107 -36.78 8.20 21.39
CA PRO A 107 -36.58 8.96 22.63
C PRO A 107 -37.54 8.57 23.77
N GLY A 108 -38.64 7.88 23.46
CA GLY A 108 -39.62 7.42 24.44
C GLY A 108 -39.37 6.02 24.99
N ALA A 109 -38.36 5.29 24.50
CA ALA A 109 -38.10 3.91 24.90
C ALA A 109 -36.61 3.68 25.16
N GLN A 110 -36.31 3.08 26.32
CA GLN A 110 -34.93 2.80 26.72
C GLN A 110 -34.28 1.75 25.80
N ASP A 111 -33.04 2.02 25.37
CA ASP A 111 -32.21 1.12 24.58
C ASP A 111 -32.80 0.70 23.22
N GLU A 112 -33.71 1.51 22.67
CA GLU A 112 -34.25 1.37 21.32
C GLU A 112 -33.51 2.31 20.35
N ALA A 113 -32.25 1.98 20.06
CA ALA A 113 -31.43 2.68 19.09
C ALA A 113 -30.80 1.73 18.08
N SER A 114 -30.67 2.18 16.84
CA SER A 114 -30.00 1.42 15.80
C SER A 114 -29.12 2.30 14.92
N TRP A 115 -28.11 1.66 14.34
CA TRP A 115 -27.17 2.33 13.49
C TRP A 115 -26.84 1.49 12.27
N ILE A 116 -27.04 2.11 11.12
CA ILE A 116 -26.88 1.50 9.80
C ILE A 116 -25.73 2.20 9.09
N VAL A 117 -24.77 1.42 8.61
CA VAL A 117 -23.69 1.89 7.73
C VAL A 117 -23.83 1.19 6.38
N HIS A 118 -23.72 1.94 5.29
CA HIS A 118 -23.86 1.39 3.94
C HIS A 118 -22.92 2.06 2.93
N THR A 119 -22.84 1.48 1.73
CA THR A 119 -22.01 2.01 0.64
C THR A 119 -22.80 2.64 -0.51
N VAL A 120 -24.14 2.56 -0.48
CA VAL A 120 -25.03 3.03 -1.56
C VAL A 120 -25.12 4.58 -1.65
N PRO A 121 -24.69 5.22 -2.75
CA PRO A 121 -24.95 6.63 -2.99
C PRO A 121 -26.43 6.89 -3.33
N GLY A 122 -26.98 8.04 -2.94
CA GLY A 122 -28.38 8.40 -3.22
C GLY A 122 -29.41 7.69 -2.32
N PHE A 123 -29.00 7.21 -1.16
CA PHE A 123 -29.81 6.39 -0.24
C PHE A 123 -29.48 6.70 1.24
N PRO A 124 -30.39 6.64 2.24
CA PRO A 124 -31.82 6.88 2.28
C PRO A 124 -32.45 7.68 1.17
N LYS A 125 -33.76 7.59 0.91
CA LYS A 125 -34.55 8.80 0.71
C LYS A 125 -35.35 9.06 1.99
N ALA A 126 -35.03 10.13 2.70
CA ALA A 126 -35.66 10.41 3.99
C ALA A 126 -37.11 10.83 3.77
N LEU A 127 -38.06 10.12 4.40
CA LEU A 127 -39.49 10.43 4.44
C LEU A 127 -40.24 10.41 3.09
N THR A 128 -39.69 9.81 2.03
CA THR A 128 -40.32 9.76 0.70
C THR A 128 -40.56 8.34 0.16
N GLY A 129 -40.58 7.34 1.03
CA GLY A 129 -40.71 5.93 0.65
C GLY A 129 -39.39 5.25 0.28
N TYR A 130 -39.44 3.91 0.20
CA TYR A 130 -38.26 3.10 -0.11
C TYR A 130 -37.98 3.12 -1.61
N VAL A 131 -36.80 3.63 -1.98
CA VAL A 131 -36.32 3.61 -3.36
C VAL A 131 -34.86 3.20 -3.34
N PHE A 132 -34.55 2.02 -3.88
CA PHE A 132 -33.17 1.64 -4.14
C PHE A 132 -32.69 2.32 -5.44
N PRO A 133 -31.57 3.05 -5.45
CA PRO A 133 -31.11 3.78 -6.64
C PRO A 133 -30.86 2.83 -7.84
N PRO A 134 -31.54 3.05 -8.99
CA PRO A 134 -31.42 2.14 -10.16
C PRO A 134 -29.99 2.00 -10.68
N ALA A 135 -29.19 3.09 -10.64
CA ALA A 135 -27.80 3.10 -11.07
C ALA A 135 -26.87 2.20 -10.23
N GLU A 136 -27.32 1.83 -9.03
CA GLU A 136 -26.56 1.04 -8.06
C GLU A 136 -26.96 -0.46 -8.07
N ILE A 137 -27.97 -0.84 -8.86
CA ILE A 137 -28.36 -2.25 -9.06
C ILE A 137 -27.23 -3.04 -9.74
N GLN A 138 -26.51 -2.42 -10.67
CA GLN A 138 -25.40 -3.06 -11.38
C GLN A 138 -24.12 -3.17 -10.54
N LYS A 139 -24.11 -2.64 -9.31
CA LYS A 139 -22.93 -2.57 -8.46
C LYS A 139 -23.06 -3.39 -7.18
N GLY A 140 -21.93 -3.82 -6.66
CA GLY A 140 -21.80 -4.48 -5.37
C GLY A 140 -21.86 -3.49 -4.21
N HIS A 141 -22.68 -3.78 -3.20
CA HIS A 141 -22.87 -2.93 -2.02
C HIS A 141 -22.89 -3.72 -0.72
N LEU A 142 -22.53 -3.04 0.36
CA LEU A 142 -22.48 -3.61 1.70
C LEU A 142 -23.33 -2.77 2.66
N PHE A 143 -24.05 -3.44 3.54
CA PHE A 143 -24.80 -2.86 4.65
C PHE A 143 -24.40 -3.55 5.95
N ILE A 144 -24.31 -2.77 7.03
CA ILE A 144 -24.21 -3.25 8.39
C ILE A 144 -25.29 -2.57 9.21
N CYS A 145 -26.13 -3.36 9.88
CA CYS A 145 -27.15 -2.88 10.81
C CYS A 145 -26.82 -3.38 12.22
N LEU A 146 -26.74 -2.45 13.17
CA LEU A 146 -26.44 -2.70 14.58
C LEU A 146 -27.56 -2.17 15.46
N THR A 147 -28.07 -2.98 16.38
CA THR A 147 -28.83 -2.46 17.54
C THR A 147 -27.84 -2.02 18.62
N ILE A 148 -27.90 -0.75 19.03
CA ILE A 148 -26.95 -0.12 19.96
C ILE A 148 -27.69 0.37 21.20
N LYS A 149 -26.96 0.54 22.31
CA LYS A 149 -27.52 1.22 23.49
C LYS A 149 -27.63 2.71 23.23
N GLU A 150 -28.61 3.36 23.83
CA GLU A 150 -28.76 4.82 23.69
C GLU A 150 -27.57 5.59 24.27
N SER A 151 -26.95 5.04 25.32
CA SER A 151 -25.73 5.59 25.93
C SER A 151 -24.52 5.64 24.97
N GLU A 152 -24.52 4.85 23.90
CA GLU A 152 -23.43 4.81 22.91
C GLU A 152 -23.59 5.88 21.81
N ILE A 153 -24.76 6.53 21.72
CA ILE A 153 -25.08 7.51 20.67
C ILE A 153 -24.08 8.68 20.67
N ASP A 154 -23.73 9.22 21.84
CA ASP A 154 -22.79 10.34 21.91
C ASP A 154 -21.35 9.94 21.50
N ALA A 155 -20.95 8.69 21.80
CA ALA A 155 -19.66 8.15 21.39
C ALA A 155 -19.58 7.98 19.85
N ILE A 156 -20.68 7.50 19.24
CA ILE A 156 -20.82 7.41 17.78
C ILE A 156 -20.81 8.82 17.17
N ALA A 157 -21.55 9.75 17.75
CA ALA A 157 -21.62 11.13 17.28
C ALA A 157 -20.25 11.82 17.32
N MET A 158 -19.44 11.56 18.36
CA MET A 158 -18.06 12.06 18.40
C MET A 158 -17.21 11.52 17.24
N ALA A 159 -17.32 10.23 16.94
CA ALA A 159 -16.59 9.60 15.84
C ALA A 159 -17.02 10.17 14.48
N LEU A 160 -18.34 10.31 14.25
CA LEU A 160 -18.90 10.97 13.08
C LEU A 160 -18.46 12.43 12.97
N ARG A 161 -18.43 13.19 14.07
CA ARG A 161 -17.98 14.59 14.06
C ARG A 161 -16.53 14.73 13.58
N ILE A 162 -15.67 13.78 13.94
CA ILE A 162 -14.28 13.73 13.44
C ILE A 162 -14.24 13.34 11.95
N ALA A 163 -15.13 12.45 11.50
CA ALA A 163 -15.25 12.07 10.10
C ALA A 163 -15.86 13.18 9.22
N THR A 164 -16.61 14.13 9.80
CA THR A 164 -17.27 15.25 9.11
C THR A 164 -18.17 14.83 7.94
N PRO A 165 -19.12 13.88 8.14
CA PRO A 165 -20.06 13.47 7.11
C PRO A 165 -21.03 14.60 6.74
N LEU A 166 -21.56 14.55 5.52
CA LEU A 166 -22.66 15.43 5.12
C LEU A 166 -23.96 14.85 5.68
N ILE A 167 -24.53 15.54 6.66
CA ILE A 167 -25.87 15.25 7.19
C ILE A 167 -26.89 15.95 6.31
N TYR A 168 -27.87 15.20 5.82
CA TYR A 168 -28.94 15.72 4.95
C TYR A 168 -30.33 15.62 5.59
N HIS A 169 -30.45 14.90 6.71
CA HIS A 169 -31.65 14.88 7.54
C HIS A 169 -31.27 14.73 9.02
N ASN A 170 -31.97 15.44 9.90
CA ASN A 170 -31.87 15.31 11.35
C ASN A 170 -33.18 15.73 12.00
N ASP A 171 -33.76 14.85 12.81
CA ASP A 171 -34.88 15.18 13.69
C ASP A 171 -34.69 14.64 15.13
N ILE A 172 -33.48 14.18 15.48
CA ILE A 172 -33.16 13.78 16.85
C ILE A 172 -33.17 15.02 17.76
N PRO A 173 -33.94 15.01 18.86
CA PRO A 173 -34.01 16.15 19.77
C PRO A 173 -32.67 16.44 20.45
N ASP A 174 -32.46 17.70 20.82
CA ASP A 174 -31.30 18.12 21.59
C ASP A 174 -31.39 17.57 23.02
N ASP A 175 -30.27 17.06 23.51
CA ASP A 175 -30.13 16.45 24.84
C ASP A 175 -28.78 16.88 25.42
N PRO A 176 -28.76 17.59 26.57
CA PRO A 176 -27.52 17.95 27.26
C PRO A 176 -26.59 16.79 27.57
N ALA A 177 -27.12 15.56 27.70
CA ALA A 177 -26.32 14.34 27.90
C ALA A 177 -25.57 13.90 26.63
N ARG A 178 -25.86 14.49 25.47
CA ARG A 178 -25.30 14.11 24.15
C ARG A 178 -24.67 15.31 23.43
N PRO A 179 -23.68 15.97 24.05
CA PRO A 179 -23.11 17.20 23.50
C PRO A 179 -22.38 17.01 22.16
N ASN A 180 -21.84 15.83 21.86
CA ASN A 180 -21.21 15.57 20.56
C ASN A 180 -22.25 15.42 19.45
N LEU A 181 -23.43 14.89 19.76
CA LEU A 181 -24.55 14.81 18.83
C LEU A 181 -25.01 16.21 18.42
N LYS A 182 -25.24 17.11 19.38
CA LYS A 182 -25.58 18.51 19.12
C LYS A 182 -24.56 19.20 18.20
N LYS A 183 -23.27 19.00 18.48
CA LYS A 183 -22.18 19.59 17.67
C LYS A 183 -22.10 19.01 16.26
N LEU A 184 -22.40 17.71 16.12
CA LEU A 184 -22.43 17.02 14.83
C LEU A 184 -23.56 17.58 13.95
N VAL A 185 -24.78 17.70 14.47
CA VAL A 185 -25.95 18.19 13.71
C VAL A 185 -25.82 19.67 13.35
N ASN A 186 -25.19 20.47 14.23
CA ASN A 186 -24.91 21.90 13.97
C ASN A 186 -23.76 22.11 12.97
N GLY A 187 -23.07 21.05 12.52
CA GLY A 187 -21.96 21.17 11.57
C GLY A 187 -20.73 21.86 12.13
N GLU A 188 -20.49 21.80 13.45
CA GLU A 188 -19.33 22.45 14.06
C GLU A 188 -18.01 21.86 13.52
N SER A 189 -17.30 22.66 12.71
CA SER A 189 -16.10 22.23 11.99
C SER A 189 -14.78 22.43 12.75
N ARG A 190 -14.83 23.09 13.92
CA ARG A 190 -13.64 23.36 14.74
C ARG A 190 -13.28 22.12 15.56
N LEU A 191 -12.44 21.27 14.97
CA LEU A 191 -11.86 20.12 15.64
C LEU A 191 -10.59 20.54 16.39
N THR A 192 -10.56 20.33 17.70
CA THR A 192 -9.35 20.41 18.51
C THR A 192 -8.60 19.08 18.46
N PRO A 193 -7.25 19.07 18.44
CA PRO A 193 -6.49 17.83 18.55
C PRO A 193 -6.90 17.00 19.78
N PRO A 194 -6.86 15.65 19.70
CA PRO A 194 -6.35 14.85 18.59
C PRO A 194 -7.30 14.77 17.38
N LEU A 195 -6.74 14.89 16.18
CA LEU A 195 -7.47 14.87 14.89
C LEU A 195 -7.81 13.45 14.40
N THR A 196 -7.67 12.47 15.29
CA THR A 196 -8.02 11.05 15.13
C THR A 196 -8.63 10.57 16.43
N VAL A 197 -9.68 9.75 16.34
CA VAL A 197 -10.33 9.15 17.50
C VAL A 197 -10.50 7.65 17.31
N THR A 198 -10.38 6.91 18.41
CA THR A 198 -10.78 5.51 18.51
C THR A 198 -11.85 5.43 19.58
N ARG A 199 -13.03 4.92 19.23
CA ARG A 199 -14.12 4.67 20.18
C ARG A 199 -14.47 3.20 20.17
N GLN A 200 -14.88 2.69 21.31
CA GLN A 200 -15.41 1.34 21.43
C GLN A 200 -16.83 1.49 21.96
N ILE A 201 -17.76 0.82 21.29
CA ILE A 201 -19.19 0.78 21.67
C ILE A 201 -19.61 -0.67 21.85
N SER A 202 -20.69 -0.87 22.58
CA SER A 202 -21.33 -2.18 22.73
C SER A 202 -22.74 -2.20 22.13
N THR A 203 -23.09 -3.30 21.46
CA THR A 203 -24.49 -3.51 21.02
C THR A 203 -25.41 -3.70 22.23
N ALA A 204 -26.72 -3.46 22.04
CA ALA A 204 -27.69 -3.40 23.14
C ALA A 204 -27.83 -4.70 23.95
N ALA A 205 -27.75 -5.85 23.28
CA ALA A 205 -28.01 -7.15 23.91
C ALA A 205 -26.78 -7.72 24.63
N ALA A 206 -26.93 -8.20 25.87
CA ALA A 206 -25.84 -8.77 26.68
C ALA A 206 -25.38 -10.14 26.16
N PRO A 207 -24.06 -10.47 26.16
CA PRO A 207 -22.92 -9.70 26.68
C PRO A 207 -22.41 -8.54 25.79
N GLY A 208 -23.10 -8.21 24.69
CA GLY A 208 -22.80 -7.05 23.84
C GLY A 208 -21.64 -7.30 22.90
N LEU A 209 -21.86 -7.15 21.59
CA LEU A 209 -20.78 -7.14 20.63
C LEU A 209 -19.98 -5.84 20.77
N LYS A 210 -18.68 -5.98 21.04
CA LYS A 210 -17.74 -4.85 21.04
C LYS A 210 -17.42 -4.44 19.62
N VAL A 211 -17.78 -3.21 19.26
CA VAL A 211 -17.48 -2.60 17.98
C VAL A 211 -16.51 -1.44 18.21
N THR A 212 -15.40 -1.41 17.47
CA THR A 212 -14.41 -0.33 17.53
C THR A 212 -14.55 0.56 16.31
N ILE A 213 -14.73 1.86 16.56
CA ILE A 213 -14.82 2.91 15.56
C ILE A 213 -13.49 3.63 15.46
N TYR A 214 -12.89 3.65 14.27
CA TYR A 214 -11.75 4.50 13.97
C TYR A 214 -12.19 5.66 13.09
N SER A 215 -11.91 6.88 13.51
CA SER A 215 -12.23 8.08 12.71
C SER A 215 -11.05 9.03 12.66
N LYS A 216 -10.87 9.64 11.49
CA LYS A 216 -9.80 10.60 11.21
C LYS A 216 -10.39 11.78 10.47
N SER A 217 -10.05 12.97 10.93
CA SER A 217 -10.41 14.21 10.23
C SER A 217 -9.50 14.47 9.04
N GLU A 218 -10.03 15.24 8.10
CA GLU A 218 -9.29 15.78 6.95
C GLU A 218 -7.97 16.46 7.36
N LYS A 219 -7.98 17.25 8.44
CA LYS A 219 -6.82 18.03 8.88
C LYS A 219 -5.69 17.16 9.42
N SER A 220 -5.92 15.88 9.68
CA SER A 220 -4.88 14.97 10.18
C SER A 220 -3.93 14.55 9.07
N LYS A 221 -2.62 14.57 9.37
CA LYS A 221 -1.57 14.09 8.46
C LYS A 221 -1.44 12.56 8.46
N TYR A 222 -2.16 11.83 9.32
CA TYR A 222 -2.03 10.38 9.43
C TYR A 222 -2.71 9.63 8.30
N GLU A 223 -2.06 8.57 7.83
CA GLU A 223 -2.60 7.61 6.88
C GLU A 223 -3.37 6.55 7.64
N ILE A 224 -4.64 6.33 7.27
CA ILE A 224 -5.56 5.58 8.13
C ILE A 224 -5.19 4.09 8.16
N TYR A 225 -4.79 3.50 7.04
CA TYR A 225 -4.47 2.09 7.00
C TYR A 225 -3.18 1.84 7.79
N ARG A 226 -2.06 2.40 7.39
CA ARG A 226 -0.76 2.11 7.99
C ARG A 226 -0.55 2.79 9.34
N ARG A 227 -0.86 4.08 9.47
CA ARG A 227 -0.54 4.84 10.70
C ARG A 227 -1.60 4.70 11.79
N VAL A 228 -2.84 4.35 11.44
CA VAL A 228 -3.91 4.11 12.41
C VAL A 228 -4.20 2.62 12.55
N LEU A 229 -4.75 1.96 11.54
CA LEU A 229 -5.22 0.58 11.66
C LEU A 229 -4.10 -0.40 11.97
N VAL A 230 -3.11 -0.49 11.11
CA VAL A 230 -2.10 -1.52 11.25
C VAL A 230 -1.28 -1.31 12.53
N LYS A 231 -1.10 -0.04 12.96
CA LYS A 231 -0.51 0.28 14.27
C LYS A 231 -1.40 -0.13 15.46
N LYS A 232 -2.72 0.04 15.36
CA LYS A 232 -3.69 -0.26 16.43
C LYS A 232 -4.04 -1.75 16.50
N LEU A 233 -4.21 -2.40 15.36
CA LEU A 233 -4.54 -3.81 15.20
C LEU A 233 -3.35 -4.72 15.51
N LYS A 234 -2.11 -4.23 15.32
CA LYS A 234 -0.86 -5.00 15.48
C LYS A 234 -0.82 -6.29 14.65
N THR A 235 -1.58 -6.36 13.56
CA THR A 235 -1.66 -7.52 12.66
C THR A 235 -1.65 -7.07 11.20
N SER A 236 -1.33 -8.01 10.29
CA SER A 236 -1.48 -7.79 8.85
C SER A 236 -2.96 -7.70 8.49
N ILE A 237 -3.28 -6.93 7.44
CA ILE A 237 -4.65 -6.76 6.96
C ILE A 237 -4.75 -7.11 5.48
N LYS A 238 -5.86 -7.73 5.07
CA LYS A 238 -6.23 -7.86 3.65
C LYS A 238 -7.33 -6.87 3.34
N VAL A 239 -7.18 -6.10 2.27
CA VAL A 239 -8.11 -5.01 1.92
C VAL A 239 -8.79 -5.30 0.59
N TRP A 240 -10.12 -5.25 0.59
CA TRP A 240 -10.97 -5.20 -0.59
C TRP A 240 -11.29 -3.74 -0.91
N THR A 241 -10.87 -3.28 -2.08
CA THR A 241 -10.97 -1.87 -2.45
C THR A 241 -10.97 -1.68 -3.95
N THR A 242 -11.68 -0.67 -4.44
CA THR A 242 -11.65 -0.26 -5.83
C THR A 242 -10.22 0.16 -6.20
N ARG A 243 -9.56 -0.58 -7.11
CA ARG A 243 -8.17 -0.30 -7.51
C ARG A 243 -8.13 0.82 -8.55
N ASP A 244 -7.11 1.66 -8.46
CA ASP A 244 -6.70 2.49 -9.60
C ASP A 244 -5.87 1.66 -10.59
N LYS A 245 -5.69 2.17 -11.82
CA LYS A 245 -4.88 1.50 -12.87
C LYS A 245 -3.38 1.42 -12.52
N THR A 246 -2.95 2.01 -11.40
CA THR A 246 -1.54 2.15 -10.99
C THR A 246 -1.13 1.18 -9.89
N LEU A 247 -2.06 0.73 -9.05
CA LEU A 247 -1.83 -0.26 -7.99
C LEU A 247 -1.82 -1.69 -8.59
N LYS A 248 -0.71 -2.02 -9.26
CA LYS A 248 -0.53 -3.30 -9.98
C LYS A 248 0.15 -4.40 -9.15
N SER A 249 0.80 -4.08 -8.03
CA SER A 249 1.51 -5.08 -7.22
C SER A 249 1.67 -4.66 -5.74
N ASP A 250 1.84 -5.66 -4.87
CA ASP A 250 2.17 -5.46 -3.45
C ASP A 250 3.60 -4.91 -3.32
N CYS A 251 3.77 -3.61 -3.12
CA CYS A 251 5.04 -3.09 -2.64
C CYS A 251 5.08 -3.22 -1.11
N ARG A 252 5.60 -4.36 -0.62
CA ARG A 252 5.80 -4.61 0.80
C ARG A 252 6.91 -3.70 1.34
N ILE A 253 6.54 -2.61 1.99
CA ILE A 253 7.45 -1.81 2.81
C ILE A 253 7.70 -2.57 4.12
N LEU A 254 8.93 -2.52 4.63
CA LEU A 254 9.27 -3.12 5.92
C LEU A 254 8.30 -2.65 7.01
N ASN A 255 7.91 -3.63 7.81
CA ASN A 255 7.10 -3.54 9.01
C ASN A 255 5.64 -3.21 8.73
N ARG A 256 4.93 -4.06 7.96
CA ARG A 256 3.49 -4.43 8.03
C ARG A 256 2.82 -4.62 6.66
N ASN A 257 2.19 -5.77 6.44
CA ASN A 257 1.58 -6.15 5.16
C ASN A 257 0.12 -5.71 5.07
N ILE A 258 -0.14 -4.57 4.42
CA ILE A 258 -1.44 -4.35 3.79
C ILE A 258 -1.42 -5.17 2.50
N LYS A 259 -2.11 -6.30 2.50
CA LYS A 259 -2.27 -7.14 1.31
C LYS A 259 -3.56 -6.75 0.61
N LEU A 260 -3.58 -6.84 -0.72
CA LEU A 260 -4.82 -6.68 -1.46
C LEU A 260 -5.55 -8.02 -1.54
N VAL A 261 -6.87 -8.02 -1.38
CA VAL A 261 -7.69 -9.19 -1.68
C VAL A 261 -7.66 -9.43 -3.20
N THR A 262 -7.50 -10.68 -3.59
CA THR A 262 -7.50 -11.11 -4.99
C THR A 262 -8.94 -11.09 -5.52
N SER A 263 -9.13 -10.48 -6.70
CA SER A 263 -10.38 -10.50 -7.45
C SER A 263 -10.40 -11.69 -8.42
N PRO A 264 -11.55 -12.30 -8.70
CA PRO A 264 -12.86 -12.07 -8.07
C PRO A 264 -12.98 -12.75 -6.69
N ILE A 265 -14.00 -12.34 -5.93
CA ILE A 265 -14.44 -13.06 -4.71
C ILE A 265 -15.81 -13.68 -4.94
N THR A 266 -16.14 -14.67 -4.12
CA THR A 266 -17.48 -15.24 -4.07
C THR A 266 -18.05 -15.06 -2.66
N ILE A 267 -19.22 -14.42 -2.57
CA ILE A 267 -20.00 -14.31 -1.34
C ILE A 267 -21.09 -15.38 -1.43
N SER A 268 -20.87 -16.51 -0.77
CA SER A 268 -21.68 -17.73 -0.95
C SER A 268 -21.60 -18.24 -2.39
N ASP A 269 -22.63 -18.04 -3.20
CA ASP A 269 -22.75 -18.38 -4.62
C ASP A 269 -22.76 -17.14 -5.53
N HIS A 270 -22.73 -15.92 -4.96
CA HIS A 270 -22.70 -14.68 -5.73
C HIS A 270 -21.25 -14.23 -5.98
N ALA A 271 -20.87 -14.10 -7.26
CA ALA A 271 -19.57 -13.56 -7.63
C ALA A 271 -19.55 -12.03 -7.51
N SER A 272 -18.40 -11.48 -7.11
CA SER A 272 -18.14 -10.05 -7.14
C SER A 272 -16.71 -9.76 -7.62
N SER A 273 -16.55 -8.71 -8.42
CA SER A 273 -15.26 -8.25 -8.93
C SER A 273 -14.98 -6.82 -8.49
N LEU A 274 -13.71 -6.43 -8.44
CA LEU A 274 -13.31 -5.09 -8.01
C LEU A 274 -13.84 -3.96 -8.91
N GLU A 275 -14.12 -4.25 -10.19
CA GLU A 275 -14.63 -3.30 -11.17
C GLU A 275 -16.14 -3.06 -11.01
N SER A 276 -16.84 -4.05 -10.46
CA SER A 276 -18.29 -4.07 -10.32
C SER A 276 -18.74 -3.84 -8.88
N ASP A 277 -17.83 -3.80 -7.92
CA ASP A 277 -18.11 -3.65 -6.50
C ASP A 277 -17.58 -2.33 -5.96
N VAL A 278 -18.47 -1.52 -5.35
CA VAL A 278 -18.08 -0.25 -4.73
C VAL A 278 -17.94 -0.35 -3.22
N SER A 279 -18.16 -1.54 -2.64
CA SER A 279 -17.90 -1.78 -1.23
C SER A 279 -16.41 -1.78 -0.93
N GLN A 280 -16.07 -1.38 0.29
CA GLN A 280 -14.70 -1.26 0.74
C GLN A 280 -14.63 -1.83 2.14
N TRP A 281 -13.80 -2.84 2.31
CA TRP A 281 -13.69 -3.55 3.57
C TRP A 281 -12.30 -4.16 3.74
N LEU A 282 -11.97 -4.55 4.97
CA LEU A 282 -10.75 -5.28 5.27
C LEU A 282 -10.99 -6.37 6.30
N ILE A 283 -10.07 -7.31 6.34
CA ILE A 283 -9.98 -8.35 7.36
C ILE A 283 -8.57 -8.38 7.96
N SER A 284 -8.45 -8.65 9.26
CA SER A 284 -7.16 -8.99 9.85
C SER A 284 -6.67 -10.35 9.35
N GLU A 285 -5.39 -10.65 9.42
CA GLU A 285 -4.86 -12.03 9.43
C GLU A 285 -4.58 -12.39 10.90
N PRO A 286 -5.23 -13.41 11.50
CA PRO A 286 -5.82 -14.62 10.87
C PRO A 286 -7.32 -14.58 10.50
N GLY A 287 -7.98 -13.43 10.38
CA GLY A 287 -9.37 -13.32 9.88
C GLY A 287 -10.41 -13.00 10.95
N ASN A 288 -9.99 -12.78 12.19
CA ASN A 288 -10.88 -12.59 13.34
C ASN A 288 -11.50 -11.19 13.47
N LYS A 289 -11.18 -10.27 12.58
CA LYS A 289 -11.74 -8.92 12.59
C LYS A 289 -12.12 -8.51 11.19
N PHE A 290 -13.36 -8.08 11.01
CA PHE A 290 -13.87 -7.51 9.76
C PHE A 290 -14.10 -6.02 9.95
N CYS A 291 -13.84 -5.23 8.91
CA CYS A 291 -14.05 -3.80 8.96
C CYS A 291 -14.58 -3.24 7.65
N VAL A 292 -15.63 -2.42 7.74
CA VAL A 292 -16.10 -1.58 6.62
C VAL A 292 -15.35 -0.27 6.64
N ILE A 293 -15.05 0.23 5.44
CA ILE A 293 -14.29 1.44 5.22
C ILE A 293 -15.06 2.28 4.21
N ASP A 294 -15.01 3.58 4.34
CA ASP A 294 -15.65 4.53 3.43
C ASP A 294 -14.70 5.22 2.46
N LYS A 295 -13.39 5.11 2.70
CA LYS A 295 -12.34 5.56 1.80
C LYS A 295 -11.62 4.34 1.21
N PRO A 296 -11.50 4.25 -0.12
CA PRO A 296 -10.77 3.16 -0.75
C PRO A 296 -9.28 3.23 -0.42
N TYR A 297 -8.65 2.07 -0.33
CA TYR A 297 -7.19 1.96 -0.28
C TYR A 297 -6.65 2.18 -1.68
N HIS A 298 -6.40 3.45 -2.00
CA HIS A 298 -5.55 3.80 -3.12
C HIS A 298 -4.09 3.59 -2.72
N ASP A 299 -3.27 3.21 -3.70
CA ASP A 299 -1.84 3.45 -3.52
C ASP A 299 -1.72 4.95 -3.22
N LEU A 300 -1.08 5.31 -2.12
CA LEU A 300 -0.82 6.71 -1.75
C LEU A 300 0.06 7.47 -2.77
N ALA A 301 0.01 7.14 -4.07
CA ALA A 301 0.41 8.01 -5.15
C ALA A 301 -0.23 9.41 -4.98
N GLY A 302 -1.43 9.50 -4.37
CA GLY A 302 -2.08 10.76 -4.01
C GLY A 302 -1.59 11.47 -2.73
N ARG A 303 -0.75 10.84 -1.89
CA ARG A 303 0.01 11.54 -0.83
C ARG A 303 1.50 11.45 -1.13
N ASN A 304 1.99 12.29 -2.03
CA ASN A 304 3.41 12.67 -2.19
C ASN A 304 4.43 11.56 -1.92
N GLY A 305 4.25 10.39 -2.51
CA GLY A 305 5.19 9.29 -2.37
C GLY A 305 4.96 8.22 -3.41
N HIS A 306 5.54 8.40 -4.59
CA HIS A 306 5.69 7.31 -5.56
C HIS A 306 6.48 6.14 -4.94
N ALA A 307 6.44 4.95 -5.55
CA ALA A 307 6.99 3.72 -4.98
C ALA A 307 8.40 3.86 -4.35
N VAL A 308 9.27 4.66 -4.99
CA VAL A 308 10.62 4.97 -4.47
C VAL A 308 10.59 5.69 -3.11
N VAL A 309 9.74 6.71 -2.93
CA VAL A 309 9.61 7.45 -1.65
C VAL A 309 9.18 6.50 -0.54
N LYS A 310 8.25 5.60 -0.86
CA LYS A 310 7.70 4.62 0.07
C LYS A 310 8.74 3.59 0.48
N SER A 311 9.46 3.02 -0.49
CA SER A 311 10.54 2.06 -0.22
C SER A 311 11.69 2.69 0.58
N LEU A 312 11.86 4.02 0.55
CA LEU A 312 12.91 4.75 1.27
C LEU A 312 12.40 5.56 2.46
N GLU A 313 11.16 5.36 2.91
CA GLU A 313 10.59 6.16 3.99
C GLU A 313 11.44 6.07 5.26
N HIS A 314 11.87 4.85 5.60
CA HIS A 314 12.71 4.55 6.77
C HIS A 314 14.17 5.01 6.61
N VAL A 315 14.59 5.31 5.38
CA VAL A 315 15.92 5.88 5.07
C VAL A 315 15.89 7.38 5.20
N THR A 316 14.77 7.99 4.79
CA THR A 316 14.62 9.44 4.69
C THR A 316 14.07 10.05 5.97
N MET A 317 13.40 9.30 6.83
CA MET A 317 12.92 9.75 8.14
C MET A 317 13.46 8.87 9.25
N ALA A 318 13.72 9.48 10.41
CA ALA A 318 14.14 8.75 11.60
C ALA A 318 13.09 7.71 12.00
N ASP A 319 13.52 6.45 12.05
CA ASP A 319 12.77 5.31 12.56
C ASP A 319 13.64 4.56 13.57
N ASN A 320 13.05 4.25 14.73
CA ASN A 320 13.74 3.50 15.78
C ASN A 320 13.70 1.98 15.52
N THR A 321 12.88 1.51 14.59
CA THR A 321 12.65 0.08 14.34
C THR A 321 13.48 -0.46 13.17
N ASN A 322 13.56 0.26 12.05
CA ASN A 322 14.33 -0.16 10.89
C ASN A 322 15.75 0.38 10.95
N LYS A 323 16.69 -0.42 10.43
CA LYS A 323 18.12 -0.13 10.30
C LYS A 323 18.56 -0.33 8.86
N PHE A 324 19.52 0.45 8.38
CA PHE A 324 19.98 0.41 7.02
C PHE A 324 21.45 0.78 6.83
N ILE A 325 21.99 0.29 5.72
CA ILE A 325 23.25 0.71 5.13
C ILE A 325 22.93 1.43 3.84
N ALA A 326 23.47 2.62 3.65
CA ALA A 326 23.39 3.36 2.40
C ALA A 326 24.78 3.53 1.79
N TYR A 327 24.90 3.20 0.51
CA TYR A 327 26.15 3.26 -0.23
C TYR A 327 25.96 3.95 -1.58
N ASN A 328 26.90 4.82 -1.96
CA ASN A 328 26.87 5.56 -3.22
C ASN A 328 28.27 6.06 -3.56
N ASN A 329 28.64 6.00 -4.84
CA ASN A 329 29.92 6.54 -5.31
C ASN A 329 29.95 8.08 -5.38
N ILE A 330 28.78 8.71 -5.42
CA ILE A 330 28.58 10.16 -5.31
C ILE A 330 27.52 10.34 -4.22
N PRO A 331 27.89 10.23 -2.93
CA PRO A 331 26.93 10.36 -1.83
C PRO A 331 26.41 11.80 -1.72
N PRO A 332 25.20 12.00 -1.17
CA PRO A 332 24.67 13.35 -0.91
C PRO A 332 25.58 14.12 0.03
N ASP A 333 25.73 15.42 -0.21
CA ASP A 333 26.44 16.38 0.65
C ASP A 333 27.93 16.11 0.92
N ILE A 334 28.58 15.15 0.23
CA ILE A 334 30.02 14.90 0.34
C ILE A 334 30.71 15.14 -1.02
N PRO A 335 31.29 16.33 -1.24
CA PRO A 335 31.94 16.65 -2.51
C PRO A 335 33.31 15.96 -2.66
N LYS A 336 33.66 15.57 -3.90
CA LYS A 336 35.01 15.14 -4.33
C LYS A 336 35.56 13.84 -3.72
N VAL A 337 34.70 12.86 -3.39
CA VAL A 337 35.17 11.54 -2.93
C VAL A 337 35.64 10.69 -4.11
N LYS A 338 36.88 10.19 -4.06
CA LYS A 338 37.38 9.18 -5.00
C LYS A 338 36.98 7.80 -4.51
N THR A 339 36.04 7.16 -5.21
CA THR A 339 35.58 5.81 -4.87
C THR A 339 36.18 4.77 -5.80
N LYS A 340 36.22 3.53 -5.30
CA LYS A 340 36.66 2.36 -6.08
C LYS A 340 35.50 1.72 -6.85
N SER A 341 34.27 1.86 -6.35
CA SER A 341 33.05 1.37 -7.01
C SER A 341 32.18 2.48 -7.58
N ASN A 342 31.32 2.12 -8.53
CA ASN A 342 30.20 2.93 -9.01
C ASN A 342 28.84 2.50 -8.42
N SER A 343 28.81 1.41 -7.65
CA SER A 343 27.58 0.86 -7.10
C SER A 343 26.87 1.85 -6.17
N LYS A 344 25.54 1.88 -6.25
CA LYS A 344 24.68 2.70 -5.38
C LYS A 344 23.48 1.88 -4.92
N GLY A 345 23.02 2.13 -3.71
CA GLY A 345 21.88 1.42 -3.15
C GLY A 345 21.73 1.57 -1.65
N VAL A 346 20.69 0.90 -1.14
CA VAL A 346 20.36 0.83 0.27
C VAL A 346 20.00 -0.60 0.62
N LEU A 347 20.62 -1.13 1.67
CA LEU A 347 20.26 -2.40 2.30
C LEU A 347 19.58 -2.10 3.63
N MET A 348 18.35 -2.57 3.84
CA MET A 348 17.56 -2.28 5.03
C MET A 348 17.07 -3.55 5.69
N MET A 349 16.92 -3.53 7.01
CA MET A 349 16.34 -4.61 7.79
C MET A 349 15.64 -4.10 9.04
N ASN A 350 14.80 -4.94 9.62
CA ASN A 350 14.22 -4.74 10.95
C ASN A 350 14.81 -5.77 11.93
N PRO A 351 15.71 -5.38 12.84
CA PRO A 351 16.33 -6.31 13.78
C PRO A 351 15.34 -6.99 14.74
N GLY A 352 14.13 -6.45 14.90
CA GLY A 352 13.10 -7.01 15.77
C GLY A 352 12.18 -8.03 15.09
N VAL A 353 12.33 -8.29 13.79
CA VAL A 353 11.44 -9.16 13.03
C VAL A 353 12.23 -10.04 12.06
N THR A 354 12.08 -11.35 12.20
CA THR A 354 12.71 -12.35 11.33
C THR A 354 12.24 -12.23 9.88
N ASP A 355 13.16 -12.38 8.93
CA ASP A 355 12.91 -12.36 7.48
C ASP A 355 12.35 -11.02 6.94
N GLU A 356 12.65 -9.93 7.64
CA GLU A 356 12.22 -8.59 7.26
C GLU A 356 13.41 -7.75 6.78
N ALA A 357 13.75 -7.89 5.49
CA ALA A 357 14.83 -7.15 4.86
C ALA A 357 14.52 -6.75 3.41
N SER A 358 15.12 -5.67 2.95
CA SER A 358 15.01 -5.21 1.56
C SER A 358 16.31 -4.64 1.04
N TRP A 359 16.51 -4.77 -0.26
CA TRP A 359 17.66 -4.24 -0.96
C TRP A 359 17.22 -3.42 -2.17
N ILE A 360 17.59 -2.15 -2.16
CA ILE A 360 17.31 -1.18 -3.21
C ILE A 360 18.60 -0.89 -3.96
N VAL A 361 18.59 -1.04 -5.28
CA VAL A 361 19.69 -0.66 -6.17
C VAL A 361 19.21 0.47 -7.07
N HIS A 362 20.02 1.51 -7.23
CA HIS A 362 19.69 2.65 -8.07
C HIS A 362 20.90 3.21 -8.81
N THR A 363 20.66 4.15 -9.71
CA THR A 363 21.69 4.79 -10.56
C THR A 363 21.98 6.24 -10.19
N ILE A 364 21.19 6.84 -9.29
CA ILE A 364 21.16 8.28 -9.03
C ILE A 364 22.32 8.75 -8.14
N PRO A 365 23.13 9.72 -8.58
CA PRO A 365 24.12 10.40 -7.75
C PRO A 365 23.46 11.36 -6.75
N GLY A 366 24.07 11.56 -5.58
CA GLY A 366 23.56 12.47 -4.54
C GLY A 366 22.31 11.95 -3.82
N PHE A 367 22.07 10.63 -3.81
CA PHE A 367 20.83 10.03 -3.33
C PHE A 367 21.05 8.67 -2.63
N PRO A 368 20.17 8.25 -1.72
CA PRO A 368 19.23 9.07 -0.96
C PRO A 368 19.92 9.86 0.15
N LYS A 369 19.36 11.01 0.54
CA LYS A 369 19.81 11.72 1.74
C LYS A 369 19.26 11.03 2.99
N ALA A 370 20.14 10.47 3.81
CA ALA A 370 19.75 9.75 5.02
C ALA A 370 19.12 10.71 6.03
N LEU A 371 17.99 10.33 6.63
CA LEU A 371 17.34 10.93 7.81
C LEU A 371 16.98 12.42 7.71
N THR A 372 16.82 12.97 6.49
CA THR A 372 16.62 14.42 6.26
C THR A 372 15.42 14.74 5.36
N GLY A 373 14.54 13.76 5.15
CA GLY A 373 13.41 13.84 4.24
C GLY A 373 13.74 13.37 2.83
N TYR A 374 12.70 13.03 2.06
CA TYR A 374 12.86 12.61 0.68
C TYR A 374 13.18 13.83 -0.19
N VAL A 375 14.35 13.80 -0.84
CA VAL A 375 14.77 14.80 -1.83
C VAL A 375 15.33 14.06 -3.03
N PHE A 376 14.71 14.23 -4.19
CA PHE A 376 15.27 13.77 -5.46
C PHE A 376 16.23 14.85 -5.98
N PRO A 377 17.47 14.51 -6.38
CA PRO A 377 18.44 15.51 -6.82
C PRO A 377 17.94 16.30 -8.04
N PRO A 378 17.85 17.64 -7.97
CA PRO A 378 17.29 18.44 -9.07
C PRO A 378 18.02 18.27 -10.41
N ALA A 379 19.34 18.07 -10.38
CA ALA A 379 20.17 17.85 -11.57
C ALA A 379 19.87 16.53 -12.31
N GLU A 380 19.14 15.62 -11.65
CA GLU A 380 18.85 14.27 -12.14
C GLU A 380 17.39 14.12 -12.60
N ILE A 381 16.53 15.14 -12.41
CA ILE A 381 15.10 15.09 -12.77
C ILE A 381 14.88 14.89 -14.28
N GLN A 382 15.77 15.45 -15.11
CA GLN A 382 15.67 15.39 -16.57
C GLN A 382 16.33 14.14 -17.17
N LYS A 383 16.80 13.21 -16.32
CA LYS A 383 17.56 12.03 -16.75
C LYS A 383 16.79 10.74 -16.44
N GLY A 384 16.90 9.78 -17.34
CA GLY A 384 16.44 8.41 -17.14
C GLY A 384 17.30 7.70 -16.09
N HIS A 385 16.65 7.11 -15.10
CA HIS A 385 17.28 6.38 -14.01
C HIS A 385 16.60 5.04 -13.78
N LEU A 386 17.40 4.05 -13.36
CA LEU A 386 16.91 2.75 -12.94
C LEU A 386 16.83 2.65 -11.41
N PHE A 387 15.73 2.05 -10.93
CA PHE A 387 15.54 1.58 -9.56
C PHE A 387 15.14 0.11 -9.58
N ILE A 388 15.69 -0.66 -8.66
CA ILE A 388 15.28 -2.04 -8.36
C ILE A 388 15.08 -2.12 -6.85
N CYS A 389 13.95 -2.65 -6.42
CA CYS A 389 13.67 -2.93 -5.01
C CYS A 389 13.37 -4.43 -4.86
N LEU A 390 14.14 -5.11 -4.00
CA LEU A 390 13.98 -6.53 -3.71
C LEU A 390 13.63 -6.72 -2.24
N THR A 391 12.58 -7.48 -1.97
CA THR A 391 12.34 -8.03 -0.63
C THR A 391 13.15 -9.30 -0.47
N ILE A 392 14.06 -9.33 0.51
CA ILE A 392 15.03 -10.41 0.71
C ILE A 392 14.84 -11.01 2.10
N LYS A 393 15.25 -12.27 2.26
CA LYS A 393 15.32 -12.89 3.59
C LYS A 393 16.47 -12.29 4.38
N GLU A 394 16.33 -12.26 5.71
CA GLU A 394 17.38 -11.74 6.59
C GLU A 394 18.66 -12.58 6.48
N SER A 395 18.51 -13.89 6.30
CA SER A 395 19.61 -14.83 6.08
C SER A 395 20.48 -14.52 4.84
N GLU A 396 19.95 -13.75 3.87
CA GLU A 396 20.65 -13.40 2.63
C GLU A 396 21.50 -12.13 2.77
N ILE A 397 21.35 -11.37 3.87
CA ILE A 397 22.06 -10.10 4.10
C ILE A 397 23.58 -10.29 4.04
N ASP A 398 24.12 -11.31 4.70
CA ASP A 398 25.56 -11.55 4.72
C ASP A 398 26.10 -11.98 3.35
N ALA A 399 25.29 -12.71 2.57
CA ALA A 399 25.63 -13.09 1.20
C ALA A 399 25.69 -11.87 0.26
N ILE A 400 24.76 -10.92 0.42
CA ILE A 400 24.78 -9.63 -0.28
C ILE A 400 25.98 -8.80 0.17
N ALA A 401 26.26 -8.75 1.47
CA ALA A 401 27.39 -8.02 2.03
C ALA A 401 28.73 -8.55 1.50
N MET A 402 28.88 -9.87 1.38
CA MET A 402 30.05 -10.50 0.74
C MET A 402 30.23 -9.99 -0.70
N ALA A 403 29.15 -9.92 -1.47
CA ALA A 403 29.18 -9.43 -2.85
C ALA A 403 29.53 -7.94 -2.92
N LEU A 404 28.96 -7.12 -2.04
CA LEU A 404 29.27 -5.69 -1.94
C LEU A 404 30.71 -5.46 -1.49
N ARG A 405 31.26 -6.25 -0.56
CA ARG A 405 32.65 -6.12 -0.12
C ARG A 405 33.64 -6.29 -1.26
N ILE A 406 33.38 -7.22 -2.19
CA ILE A 406 34.18 -7.38 -3.40
C ILE A 406 34.09 -6.15 -4.32
N ALA A 407 32.92 -5.51 -4.37
CA ALA A 407 32.69 -4.30 -5.15
C ALA A 407 33.39 -3.07 -4.55
N THR A 408 33.60 -3.05 -3.23
CA THR A 408 34.18 -1.94 -2.46
C THR A 408 33.42 -0.61 -2.65
N PRO A 409 32.08 -0.58 -2.40
CA PRO A 409 31.31 0.66 -2.47
C PRO A 409 31.68 1.59 -1.32
N LEU A 410 31.43 2.88 -1.50
CA LEU A 410 31.52 3.85 -0.43
C LEU A 410 30.22 3.81 0.37
N ILE A 411 30.32 3.42 1.64
CA ILE A 411 29.23 3.48 2.61
C ILE A 411 29.27 4.86 3.26
N TYR A 412 28.14 5.56 3.28
CA TYR A 412 28.02 6.89 3.88
C TYR A 412 27.02 6.91 5.04
N HIS A 413 26.27 5.83 5.26
CA HIS A 413 25.42 5.63 6.42
C HIS A 413 25.36 4.15 6.79
N ASN A 414 25.45 3.84 8.09
CA ASN A 414 25.16 2.53 8.65
C ASN A 414 24.62 2.70 10.07
N ASP A 415 23.48 2.09 10.35
CA ASP A 415 22.98 1.89 11.71
C ASP A 415 22.54 0.43 11.97
N ILE A 416 22.84 -0.50 11.04
CA ILE A 416 22.59 -1.92 11.27
C ILE A 416 23.50 -2.42 12.41
N PRO A 417 22.93 -3.07 13.45
CA PRO A 417 23.71 -3.56 14.58
C PRO A 417 24.69 -4.66 14.16
N ASP A 418 25.83 -4.70 14.85
CA ASP A 418 26.83 -5.76 14.68
C ASP A 418 26.27 -7.11 15.16
N ASP A 419 26.63 -8.17 14.45
CA ASP A 419 26.10 -9.51 14.68
C ASP A 419 27.14 -10.55 14.22
N PRO A 420 27.58 -11.46 15.11
CA PRO A 420 28.52 -12.53 14.77
C PRO A 420 28.05 -13.43 13.60
N ALA A 421 26.73 -13.53 13.36
CA ALA A 421 26.18 -14.29 12.23
C ALA A 421 26.38 -13.59 10.87
N ARG A 422 26.80 -12.32 10.86
CA ARG A 422 26.96 -11.50 9.64
C ARG A 422 28.38 -10.92 9.51
N PRO A 423 29.42 -11.78 9.48
CA PRO A 423 30.81 -11.33 9.48
C PRO A 423 31.20 -10.57 8.22
N ASN A 424 30.57 -10.82 7.06
CA ASN A 424 30.86 -10.07 5.83
C ASN A 424 30.25 -8.68 5.87
N LEU A 425 29.10 -8.51 6.55
CA LEU A 425 28.49 -7.20 6.80
C LEU A 425 29.37 -6.31 7.65
N LYS A 426 29.88 -6.83 8.78
CA LYS A 426 30.82 -6.12 9.64
C LYS A 426 32.04 -5.62 8.86
N LYS A 427 32.68 -6.52 8.12
CA LYS A 427 33.86 -6.20 7.28
C LYS A 427 33.58 -5.18 6.18
N LEU A 428 32.36 -5.20 5.63
CA LEU A 428 31.92 -4.24 4.63
C LEU A 428 31.78 -2.84 5.24
N VAL A 429 31.14 -2.72 6.40
CA VAL A 429 30.96 -1.46 7.13
C VAL A 429 32.29 -0.90 7.62
N ASP A 430 33.19 -1.75 8.12
CA ASP A 430 34.53 -1.36 8.60
C ASP A 430 35.48 -0.93 7.45
N GLY A 431 35.04 -1.06 6.18
CA GLY A 431 35.83 -0.67 5.02
C GLY A 431 37.03 -1.58 4.75
N GLU A 432 36.97 -2.86 5.16
CA GLU A 432 38.06 -3.80 4.97
C GLU A 432 38.36 -3.99 3.47
N SER A 433 39.51 -3.49 3.03
CA SER A 433 39.87 -3.41 1.61
C SER A 433 40.87 -4.48 1.15
N ARG A 434 41.38 -5.31 2.08
CA ARG A 434 42.28 -6.43 1.77
C ARG A 434 41.46 -7.65 1.37
N LEU A 435 41.22 -7.77 0.07
CA LEU A 435 40.56 -8.95 -0.51
C LEU A 435 41.59 -9.99 -0.93
N THR A 436 41.45 -11.22 -0.43
CA THR A 436 42.17 -12.39 -0.95
C THR A 436 41.50 -12.90 -2.24
N PRO A 437 42.25 -13.46 -3.20
CA PRO A 437 41.66 -14.12 -4.36
C PRO A 437 40.69 -15.25 -3.94
N PRO A 438 39.60 -15.48 -4.69
CA PRO A 438 39.26 -14.88 -5.98
C PRO A 438 38.62 -13.48 -5.85
N LEU A 439 39.08 -12.54 -6.69
CA LEU A 439 38.58 -11.16 -6.75
C LEU A 439 37.27 -11.01 -7.56
N THR A 440 36.52 -12.09 -7.65
CA THR A 440 35.21 -12.18 -8.30
C THR A 440 34.34 -13.12 -7.49
N VAL A 441 33.08 -12.75 -7.28
CA VAL A 441 32.12 -13.59 -6.57
C VAL A 441 30.81 -13.67 -7.33
N THR A 442 30.17 -14.84 -7.28
CA THR A 442 28.80 -15.06 -7.74
C THR A 442 28.00 -15.52 -6.54
N ARG A 443 26.90 -14.84 -6.25
CA ARG A 443 25.96 -15.22 -5.19
C ARG A 443 24.57 -15.32 -5.76
N GLN A 444 23.84 -16.35 -5.37
CA GLN A 444 22.42 -16.45 -5.64
C GLN A 444 21.70 -16.21 -4.31
N ILE A 445 20.68 -15.36 -4.35
CA ILE A 445 19.82 -15.07 -3.22
C ILE A 445 18.38 -15.36 -3.61
N SER A 446 17.58 -15.74 -2.62
CA SER A 446 16.13 -15.90 -2.80
C SER A 446 15.39 -14.65 -2.35
N THR A 447 14.36 -14.25 -3.10
CA THR A 447 13.45 -13.20 -2.63
C THR A 447 12.40 -13.78 -1.68
N ALA A 448 12.02 -13.02 -0.65
CA ALA A 448 11.04 -13.49 0.34
C ALA A 448 9.59 -13.39 -0.17
N ALA A 449 9.34 -12.55 -1.17
CA ALA A 449 7.99 -12.22 -1.64
C ALA A 449 7.54 -13.00 -2.89
N ALA A 450 8.44 -13.62 -3.65
CA ALA A 450 8.13 -14.35 -4.87
C ALA A 450 8.81 -15.75 -4.86
N PRO A 451 8.07 -16.81 -4.51
CA PRO A 451 8.56 -18.18 -4.59
C PRO A 451 9.06 -18.49 -6.02
N GLY A 452 10.33 -18.88 -6.16
CA GLY A 452 10.94 -19.19 -7.46
C GLY A 452 11.69 -18.02 -8.14
N LEU A 453 11.61 -16.80 -7.62
CA LEU A 453 12.44 -15.69 -8.10
C LEU A 453 13.84 -15.75 -7.49
N THR A 454 14.81 -16.24 -8.26
CA THR A 454 16.23 -16.26 -7.88
C THR A 454 16.96 -15.05 -8.46
N VAL A 455 17.62 -14.30 -7.59
CA VAL A 455 18.47 -13.15 -7.97
C VAL A 455 19.93 -13.59 -7.92
N THR A 456 20.68 -13.31 -8.97
CA THR A 456 22.12 -13.63 -9.03
C THR A 456 22.96 -12.36 -9.03
N ILE A 457 23.84 -12.23 -8.06
CA ILE A 457 24.77 -11.11 -7.90
C ILE A 457 26.14 -11.54 -8.42
N TYR A 458 26.69 -10.80 -9.36
CA TYR A 458 28.09 -10.92 -9.78
C TYR A 458 28.86 -9.69 -9.35
N SER A 459 29.88 -9.87 -8.53
CA SER A 459 30.77 -8.76 -8.14
C SER A 459 32.20 -9.04 -8.56
N LYS A 460 32.90 -7.98 -8.97
CA LYS A 460 34.30 -8.02 -9.37
C LYS A 460 35.07 -6.84 -8.75
N GLY A 461 36.15 -7.16 -8.05
CA GLY A 461 37.02 -6.17 -7.42
C GLY A 461 38.01 -5.49 -8.39
N GLU A 462 38.63 -4.41 -7.92
CA GLU A 462 39.55 -3.54 -8.69
C GLU A 462 40.66 -4.30 -9.40
N LYS A 463 41.32 -5.13 -8.60
CA LYS A 463 42.56 -5.81 -8.96
C LYS A 463 42.30 -7.02 -9.86
N SER A 464 41.04 -7.35 -10.14
CA SER A 464 40.67 -8.45 -11.02
C SER A 464 40.98 -8.12 -12.49
N LYS A 465 41.70 -9.05 -13.13
CA LYS A 465 42.06 -8.98 -14.56
C LYS A 465 40.92 -9.39 -15.50
N TYR A 466 39.79 -9.87 -14.99
CA TYR A 466 38.66 -10.31 -15.80
C TYR A 466 37.85 -9.15 -16.36
N GLU A 467 37.47 -9.24 -17.63
CA GLU A 467 36.48 -8.36 -18.23
C GLU A 467 35.09 -8.94 -17.92
N ILE A 468 34.17 -8.11 -17.44
CA ILE A 468 32.95 -8.60 -16.81
C ILE A 468 31.91 -9.07 -17.84
N TYR A 469 31.66 -8.35 -18.92
CA TYR A 469 30.60 -8.67 -19.89
C TYR A 469 30.91 -9.97 -20.62
N ARG A 470 32.08 -10.11 -21.23
CA ARG A 470 32.51 -11.30 -21.97
C ARG A 470 33.00 -12.41 -21.05
N LYS A 471 33.93 -12.14 -20.13
CA LYS A 471 34.58 -13.22 -19.35
C LYS A 471 33.77 -13.67 -18.14
N VAL A 472 32.84 -12.86 -17.64
CA VAL A 472 31.96 -13.23 -16.52
C VAL A 472 30.54 -13.46 -17.01
N LEU A 473 29.85 -12.44 -17.54
CA LEU A 473 28.41 -12.51 -17.84
C LEU A 473 28.11 -13.47 -18.99
N VAL A 474 28.64 -13.27 -20.20
CA VAL A 474 28.40 -14.15 -21.36
C VAL A 474 28.86 -15.59 -21.08
N LYS A 475 29.94 -15.77 -20.30
CA LYS A 475 30.41 -17.10 -19.90
C LYS A 475 29.46 -17.78 -18.91
N LYS A 476 28.97 -17.07 -17.90
CA LYS A 476 28.10 -17.60 -16.83
C LYS A 476 26.66 -17.77 -17.29
N LEU A 477 26.12 -16.83 -18.07
CA LEU A 477 24.75 -16.88 -18.59
C LEU A 477 24.57 -17.93 -19.69
N LYS A 478 25.66 -18.37 -20.31
CA LYS A 478 25.69 -19.30 -21.44
C LYS A 478 24.91 -18.84 -22.68
N THR A 479 24.60 -17.55 -22.79
CA THR A 479 23.81 -16.96 -23.88
C THR A 479 24.36 -15.60 -24.31
N GLY A 480 23.90 -15.08 -25.45
CA GLY A 480 24.17 -13.71 -25.90
C GLY A 480 23.46 -12.69 -24.99
N ILE A 481 23.85 -11.42 -25.11
CA ILE A 481 23.26 -10.32 -24.33
C ILE A 481 23.00 -9.11 -25.23
N LYS A 482 21.95 -8.34 -24.90
CA LYS A 482 21.70 -7.00 -25.44
C LYS A 482 21.92 -5.97 -24.35
N VAL A 483 22.72 -4.95 -24.61
CA VAL A 483 23.19 -3.98 -23.61
C VAL A 483 22.67 -2.58 -23.90
N TRP A 484 22.04 -1.96 -22.91
CA TRP A 484 21.72 -0.53 -22.86
C TRP A 484 22.82 0.21 -22.11
N THR A 485 23.54 1.08 -22.82
CA THR A 485 24.70 1.80 -22.29
C THR A 485 24.91 3.10 -23.04
N THR A 486 25.36 4.14 -22.34
CA THR A 486 25.93 5.33 -22.97
C THR A 486 27.13 4.92 -23.83
N ARG A 487 27.11 5.27 -25.11
CA ARG A 487 28.18 4.94 -26.06
C ARG A 487 29.32 5.95 -25.91
N ASP A 488 30.55 5.49 -25.74
CA ASP A 488 31.70 6.29 -26.17
C ASP A 488 31.62 6.36 -27.69
N LYS A 489 31.81 7.51 -28.32
CA LYS A 489 31.68 7.75 -29.80
C LYS A 489 32.54 6.80 -30.69
N ILE A 490 33.25 5.87 -30.07
CA ILE A 490 34.14 4.85 -30.58
C ILE A 490 33.43 3.48 -30.68
N LEU A 491 32.37 3.21 -29.88
CA LEU A 491 31.56 1.98 -29.92
C LEU A 491 30.69 1.92 -31.18
N LYS A 492 31.25 1.39 -32.28
CA LYS A 492 30.61 1.40 -33.60
C LYS A 492 29.87 0.11 -33.99
N SER A 493 30.08 -1.02 -33.31
CA SER A 493 29.47 -2.31 -33.71
C SER A 493 29.39 -3.35 -32.59
N ASP A 494 28.55 -4.37 -32.77
CA ASP A 494 28.45 -5.56 -31.91
C ASP A 494 29.81 -6.28 -31.74
N CYS A 495 30.08 -6.80 -30.53
CA CYS A 495 31.27 -7.60 -30.25
C CYS A 495 30.92 -9.07 -30.52
N ARG A 496 31.35 -9.60 -31.68
CA ARG A 496 31.14 -11.00 -32.08
C ARG A 496 32.01 -11.93 -31.23
N ILE A 497 31.41 -12.89 -30.55
CA ILE A 497 32.11 -13.98 -29.87
C ILE A 497 31.56 -15.28 -30.46
N LEU A 498 32.43 -16.28 -30.65
CA LEU A 498 32.06 -17.59 -31.20
C LEU A 498 30.80 -18.12 -30.48
N ASN A 499 29.70 -18.22 -31.21
CA ASN A 499 28.36 -18.69 -30.78
C ASN A 499 27.60 -17.84 -29.73
N ARG A 500 28.09 -16.66 -29.30
CA ARG A 500 27.38 -15.77 -28.34
C ARG A 500 27.69 -14.29 -28.60
N ASN A 501 26.71 -13.48 -28.96
CA ASN A 501 26.97 -12.08 -29.31
C ASN A 501 26.67 -11.13 -28.14
N ILE A 502 27.46 -10.05 -28.04
CA ILE A 502 27.11 -8.86 -27.26
C ILE A 502 26.58 -7.83 -28.25
N LYS A 503 25.26 -7.62 -28.22
CA LYS A 503 24.55 -6.68 -29.07
C LYS A 503 24.26 -5.38 -28.32
N LEU A 504 24.22 -4.27 -29.03
CA LEU A 504 23.74 -3.01 -28.47
C LEU A 504 22.23 -2.89 -28.66
N VAL A 505 21.54 -2.37 -27.64
CA VAL A 505 20.15 -1.97 -27.80
C VAL A 505 20.11 -0.71 -28.68
N THR A 506 19.17 -0.68 -29.62
CA THR A 506 18.93 0.45 -30.50
C THR A 506 18.18 1.54 -29.74
N SER A 507 18.65 2.78 -29.86
CA SER A 507 18.02 3.98 -29.30
C SER A 507 17.18 4.68 -30.38
N PRO A 508 16.03 5.28 -30.05
CA PRO A 508 15.38 5.30 -28.73
C PRO A 508 14.66 3.98 -28.41
N ILE A 509 14.34 3.79 -27.13
CA ILE A 509 13.43 2.74 -26.65
C ILE A 509 12.14 3.36 -26.11
N THR A 510 11.09 2.55 -26.04
CA THR A 510 9.84 2.93 -25.38
C THR A 510 9.66 2.09 -24.11
N ILE A 511 9.45 2.76 -22.98
CA ILE A 511 9.11 2.15 -21.69
C ILE A 511 7.68 2.56 -21.37
N GLY A 512 6.71 1.67 -21.64
CA GLY A 512 5.29 2.00 -21.56
C GLY A 512 4.90 3.03 -22.63
N ASP A 513 4.52 4.23 -22.19
CA ASP A 513 4.19 5.40 -23.00
C ASP A 513 5.33 6.46 -23.05
N HIS A 514 6.46 6.20 -22.37
CA HIS A 514 7.59 7.12 -22.31
C HIS A 514 8.71 6.70 -23.27
N ALA A 515 9.22 7.64 -24.07
CA ALA A 515 10.41 7.42 -24.89
C ALA A 515 11.68 7.70 -24.07
N SER A 516 12.68 6.81 -24.15
CA SER A 516 14.00 7.00 -23.54
C SER A 516 15.09 6.92 -24.61
N SER A 517 16.02 7.86 -24.57
CA SER A 517 17.17 7.94 -25.48
C SER A 517 18.47 7.74 -24.72
N LEU A 518 19.53 7.29 -25.40
CA LEU A 518 20.85 7.13 -24.79
C LEU A 518 21.47 8.46 -24.32
N GLU A 519 21.01 9.58 -24.86
CA GLU A 519 21.46 10.93 -24.51
C GLU A 519 20.80 11.41 -23.21
N SER A 520 19.59 10.94 -22.93
CA SER A 520 18.79 11.36 -21.77
C SER A 520 18.76 10.32 -20.65
N ASP A 521 19.30 9.11 -20.85
CA ASP A 521 19.23 8.00 -19.90
C ASP A 521 20.63 7.62 -19.40
N VAL A 522 20.84 7.73 -18.08
CA VAL A 522 22.13 7.40 -17.44
C VAL A 522 22.14 6.01 -16.81
N SER A 523 21.07 5.23 -17.01
CA SER A 523 21.01 3.86 -16.53
C SER A 523 21.84 2.93 -17.42
N HIS A 524 22.31 1.84 -16.80
CA HIS A 524 23.03 0.79 -17.53
C HIS A 524 22.42 -0.55 -17.15
N TRP A 525 21.97 -1.27 -18.17
CA TRP A 525 21.33 -2.55 -17.98
C TRP A 525 21.53 -3.44 -19.21
N LEU A 526 21.25 -4.72 -19.05
CA LEU A 526 21.30 -5.68 -20.14
C LEU A 526 20.23 -6.75 -19.98
N ILE A 527 19.91 -7.39 -21.09
CA ILE A 527 19.02 -8.55 -21.16
C ILE A 527 19.71 -9.72 -21.85
N SER A 528 19.31 -10.96 -21.53
CA SER A 528 19.73 -12.13 -22.29
C SER A 528 19.15 -12.12 -23.72
N ASP A 529 19.77 -12.86 -24.65
CA ASP A 529 19.28 -13.03 -26.03
C ASP A 529 19.28 -14.53 -26.39
N PRO A 530 18.13 -15.25 -26.32
CA PRO A 530 16.76 -14.74 -26.10
C PRO A 530 16.48 -14.30 -24.65
N GLY A 531 15.53 -13.36 -24.48
CA GLY A 531 15.33 -12.54 -23.27
C GLY A 531 14.41 -13.14 -22.22
N ASN A 532 14.97 -13.54 -21.08
CA ASN A 532 14.26 -13.93 -19.85
C ASN A 532 15.02 -13.54 -18.57
N LYS A 533 16.11 -12.78 -18.72
CA LYS A 533 16.95 -12.30 -17.62
C LYS A 533 17.19 -10.83 -17.81
N PHE A 534 16.85 -10.03 -16.80
CA PHE A 534 17.14 -8.62 -16.75
C PHE A 534 18.29 -8.37 -15.79
N CYS A 535 19.10 -7.36 -16.08
CA CYS A 535 20.29 -7.10 -15.31
C CYS A 535 20.60 -5.62 -15.19
N ALA A 536 20.72 -5.13 -13.96
CA ALA A 536 21.25 -3.81 -13.66
C ALA A 536 22.76 -3.88 -13.52
N VAL A 537 23.41 -2.85 -14.07
CA VAL A 537 24.85 -2.75 -14.14
C VAL A 537 25.30 -1.39 -13.61
N ASP A 538 26.36 -1.35 -12.81
CA ASP A 538 26.87 -0.11 -12.22
C ASP A 538 27.90 0.64 -13.09
N LYS A 539 28.36 0.05 -14.21
CA LYS A 539 29.26 0.72 -15.16
C LYS A 539 28.85 0.50 -16.62
N PRO A 540 28.93 1.52 -17.47
CA PRO A 540 28.63 1.40 -18.89
C PRO A 540 29.62 0.48 -19.65
N TYR A 541 29.15 -0.06 -20.77
CA TYR A 541 29.94 -0.83 -21.73
C TYR A 541 30.61 0.11 -22.75
N HIS A 542 31.93 -0.01 -22.92
CA HIS A 542 32.78 0.90 -23.73
C HIS A 542 33.77 0.15 -24.64
N LEU A 543 34.32 0.77 -25.70
CA LEU A 543 35.04 0.01 -26.75
C LEU A 543 36.36 -0.59 -26.25
N GLY A 544 37.01 0.07 -25.30
CA GLY A 544 38.19 -0.46 -24.60
C GLY A 544 37.94 -1.82 -23.93
N ILE A 545 36.68 -2.18 -23.65
CA ILE A 545 36.27 -3.43 -23.03
C ILE A 545 36.25 -4.60 -24.04
N CYS A 546 36.05 -4.36 -25.35
CA CYS A 546 36.19 -5.40 -26.39
C CYS A 546 37.68 -5.64 -26.76
N ARG A 547 38.63 -4.73 -26.44
CA ARG A 547 40.08 -4.87 -26.78
C ARG A 547 41.12 -4.98 -25.64
N MET A 548 40.99 -4.43 -24.42
CA MET A 548 41.77 -4.86 -23.22
C MET A 548 41.50 -4.05 -21.92
N ARG A 549 41.62 -4.77 -20.78
CA ARG A 549 41.94 -4.37 -19.39
C ARG A 549 41.66 -2.91 -18.91
N LYS A 550 40.58 -2.72 -18.12
CA LYS A 550 40.62 -2.38 -16.66
C LYS A 550 39.26 -1.84 -16.14
N LYS A 551 39.05 -2.11 -14.83
CA LYS A 551 38.19 -1.46 -13.81
C LYS A 551 36.66 -1.72 -13.76
N PHE A 552 36.29 -2.39 -12.67
CA PHE A 552 35.05 -2.55 -11.87
C PHE A 552 33.68 -2.87 -12.50
N LEU A 553 32.95 -3.80 -11.85
CA LEU A 553 31.50 -4.01 -11.99
C LEU A 553 30.92 -4.79 -10.80
N SER A 554 29.77 -4.34 -10.29
CA SER A 554 28.79 -5.17 -9.59
C SER A 554 27.49 -5.22 -10.38
N VAL A 555 27.01 -6.43 -10.58
CA VAL A 555 25.95 -6.75 -11.53
C VAL A 555 24.88 -7.53 -10.83
N LEU A 556 23.65 -7.02 -10.89
CA LEU A 556 22.49 -7.67 -10.32
C LEU A 556 21.67 -8.28 -11.45
N PHE A 557 21.54 -9.61 -11.49
CA PHE A 557 20.62 -10.31 -12.39
C PHE A 557 19.34 -10.70 -11.67
N ILE A 558 18.22 -10.38 -12.30
CA ILE A 558 16.91 -10.88 -11.96
C ILE A 558 16.54 -11.90 -13.05
N ASN A 559 16.37 -13.15 -12.66
CA ASN A 559 15.93 -14.20 -13.58
C ASN A 559 14.38 -14.21 -13.65
N ASN A 560 13.81 -14.60 -14.79
CA ASN A 560 12.36 -14.71 -15.02
C ASN A 560 11.61 -13.37 -14.91
N VAL A 561 12.13 -12.33 -15.58
CA VAL A 561 11.48 -11.01 -15.71
C VAL A 561 10.68 -10.92 -17.00
#